data_AF-J2SVF2-F1
#
_entry.id   AF-J2SVF2-F1
#
_cell.length_a   1.000
_cell.length_b   1.000
_cell.length_c   1.000
_cell.angle_alpha   90.00
_cell.angle_beta   90.00
_cell.angle_gamma   90.00
#
_symmetry.space_group_name_H-M   'P 1'
#
loop_
_entity.id
_entity.type
_entity.pdbx_description
1 polymer ?
#
loop_
_entity_poly.entity_id
_entity_poly.type
_entity_poly.pdbx_seq_one_letter_code
_entity_poly.pdbx_strand_id
1 'polypeptide(L)'
;MVTLEEISQLFYGTGEEVPGWEGSQEDLIALTAKAFPGKAFCVVRQWILIDLTVTPDEKEKLTNLGLLPMTLFAHEIVLDSKGRFQPGMWVRSNFGKSFTEGCIFETKNTAYLLLAAGQRKEASLAAAFSMSAG
;
A
#
# COMPACT_ATOMS: atom_id res chain seq x y z
N MET A 1 7.76 21.35 -7.13
CA MET A 1 8.67 20.92 -6.05
C MET A 1 7.78 20.49 -4.90
N VAL A 2 7.98 19.31 -4.33
CA VAL A 2 7.18 18.84 -3.19
C VAL A 2 7.65 19.60 -1.95
N THR A 3 6.69 20.09 -1.18
CA THR A 3 6.93 20.82 0.07
C THR A 3 6.96 19.86 1.26
N LEU A 4 7.64 20.27 2.33
CA LEU A 4 7.63 19.52 3.59
C LEU A 4 6.22 19.44 4.19
N GLU A 5 5.38 20.46 3.96
CA GLU A 5 3.99 20.49 4.40
C GLU A 5 3.16 19.41 3.70
N GLU A 6 3.28 19.27 2.37
CA GLU A 6 2.59 18.19 1.63
C GLU A 6 3.01 16.80 2.12
N ILE A 7 4.31 16.60 2.39
CA ILE A 7 4.84 15.35 2.95
C ILE A 7 4.30 15.11 4.36
N SER A 8 4.28 16.16 5.20
CA SER A 8 3.78 16.07 6.56
C SER A 8 2.28 15.74 6.60
N GLN A 9 1.48 16.36 5.75
CA GLN A 9 0.05 16.06 5.62
C GLN A 9 -0.19 14.61 5.15
N LEU A 10 0.62 14.13 4.20
CA LEU A 10 0.51 12.75 3.73
C LEU A 10 0.75 11.73 4.86
N PHE A 11 1.80 11.89 5.67
CA PHE A 11 2.14 10.88 6.68
C PHE A 11 1.46 11.10 8.04
N TYR A 12 1.27 12.36 8.44
CA TYR A 12 0.80 12.72 9.78
C TYR A 12 -0.52 13.49 9.79
N GLY A 13 -0.97 13.98 8.65
CA GLY A 13 -2.28 14.62 8.52
C GLY A 13 -3.41 13.62 8.70
N THR A 14 -4.62 14.11 8.97
CA THR A 14 -5.82 13.29 9.08
C THR A 14 -6.18 12.70 7.72
N GLY A 15 -6.46 11.40 7.67
CA GLY A 15 -7.02 10.71 6.51
C GLY A 15 -8.36 10.06 6.84
N GLU A 16 -9.04 9.54 5.82
CA GLU A 16 -10.23 8.69 6.01
C GLU A 16 -9.79 7.38 6.66
N GLU A 17 -10.44 6.96 7.75
CA GLU A 17 -10.17 5.65 8.35
C GLU A 17 -10.70 4.55 7.43
N VAL A 18 -9.85 3.57 7.12
CA VAL A 18 -10.22 2.41 6.31
C VAL A 18 -10.07 1.15 7.15
N PRO A 19 -11.14 0.34 7.29
CA PRO A 19 -11.04 -0.95 7.96
C PRO A 19 -10.00 -1.83 7.28
N GLY A 20 -9.17 -2.51 8.07
CA GLY A 20 -8.28 -3.55 7.58
C GLY A 20 -8.72 -4.93 8.09
N TRP A 21 -7.78 -5.85 8.17
CA TRP A 21 -8.03 -7.17 8.73
C TRP A 21 -7.96 -7.15 10.26
N GLU A 22 -9.10 -7.47 10.89
CA GLU A 22 -9.25 -7.56 12.35
C GLU A 22 -9.04 -8.99 12.91
N GLY A 23 -8.89 -9.98 12.03
CA GLY A 23 -8.67 -11.38 12.42
C GLY A 23 -7.22 -11.73 12.71
N SER A 24 -6.92 -13.04 12.78
CA SER A 24 -5.55 -13.53 12.98
C SER A 24 -4.66 -13.29 11.75
N GLN A 25 -3.35 -13.15 11.96
CA GLN A 25 -2.39 -13.01 10.86
C GLN A 25 -2.39 -14.26 9.98
N GLU A 26 -2.53 -15.44 10.59
CA GLU A 26 -2.53 -16.73 9.91
C GLU A 26 -3.70 -16.86 8.92
N ASP A 27 -4.90 -16.42 9.33
CA ASP A 27 -6.08 -16.44 8.48
C ASP A 27 -5.92 -15.51 7.27
N LEU A 28 -5.33 -14.33 7.47
CA LEU A 28 -5.07 -13.38 6.38
C LEU A 28 -4.04 -13.92 5.40
N ILE A 29 -2.98 -14.58 5.90
CA ILE A 29 -1.99 -15.26 5.06
C ILE A 29 -2.66 -16.40 4.28
N ALA A 30 -3.52 -17.20 4.92
CA ALA A 30 -4.23 -18.29 4.27
C ALA A 30 -5.21 -17.79 3.18
N LEU A 31 -5.92 -16.70 3.45
CA LEU A 31 -6.78 -16.01 2.47
C LEU A 31 -5.97 -15.55 1.26
N THR A 32 -4.82 -14.93 1.52
CA THR A 32 -3.91 -14.44 0.47
C THR A 32 -3.33 -15.57 -0.36
N ALA A 33 -2.94 -16.68 0.27
CA ALA A 33 -2.40 -17.84 -0.43
C ALA A 33 -3.43 -18.46 -1.39
N LYS A 34 -4.73 -18.37 -1.07
CA LYS A 34 -5.82 -18.79 -1.96
C LYS A 34 -6.04 -17.79 -3.11
N ALA A 35 -6.05 -16.50 -2.81
CA ALA A 35 -6.31 -15.45 -3.80
C ALA A 35 -5.13 -15.23 -4.77
N PHE A 36 -3.90 -15.35 -4.28
CA PHE A 36 -2.67 -15.09 -5.03
C PHE A 36 -1.64 -16.23 -4.83
N PRO A 37 -1.89 -17.43 -5.37
CA PRO A 37 -1.02 -18.59 -5.14
C PRO A 37 0.44 -18.33 -5.54
N GLY A 38 1.36 -18.57 -4.60
CA GLY A 38 2.81 -18.44 -4.82
C GLY A 38 3.34 -16.99 -4.92
N LYS A 39 2.49 -15.97 -4.84
CA LYS A 39 2.93 -14.56 -4.80
C LYS A 39 3.58 -14.24 -3.45
N ALA A 40 4.63 -13.43 -3.48
CA ALA A 40 5.25 -12.92 -2.25
C ALA A 40 4.27 -12.00 -1.50
N PHE A 41 4.33 -11.97 -0.17
CA PHE A 41 3.48 -11.09 0.61
C PHE A 41 4.25 -10.39 1.72
N CYS A 42 3.75 -9.21 2.10
CA CYS A 42 4.18 -8.48 3.28
C CYS A 42 2.96 -8.24 4.18
N VAL A 43 3.03 -8.66 5.43
CA VAL A 43 2.07 -8.27 6.46
C VAL A 43 2.52 -6.92 7.01
N VAL A 44 1.60 -5.95 7.05
CA VAL A 44 1.91 -4.58 7.44
C VAL A 44 0.89 -4.02 8.41
N ARG A 45 1.33 -3.05 9.23
CA ARG A 45 0.52 -2.28 10.17
C ARG A 45 0.73 -0.79 9.93
N GLN A 46 -0.17 0.02 10.51
CA GLN A 46 -0.10 1.48 10.42
C GLN A 46 0.06 1.92 8.95
N TRP A 47 -0.85 1.43 8.12
CA TRP A 47 -0.78 1.55 6.68
C TRP A 47 -1.65 2.71 6.19
N ILE A 48 -1.24 3.27 5.05
CA ILE A 48 -1.88 4.39 4.36
C ILE A 48 -2.04 3.99 2.90
N LEU A 49 -3.28 3.87 2.45
CA LEU A 49 -3.62 3.84 1.02
C LEU A 49 -3.56 5.26 0.48
N ILE A 50 -2.78 5.46 -0.56
CA ILE A 50 -2.54 6.78 -1.14
C ILE A 50 -3.13 6.78 -2.55
N ASP A 51 -4.27 7.43 -2.71
CA ASP A 51 -4.82 7.75 -4.03
C ASP A 51 -3.98 8.83 -4.69
N LEU A 52 -3.54 8.56 -5.91
CA LEU A 52 -2.65 9.43 -6.64
C LEU A 52 -3.48 10.40 -7.47
N THR A 53 -3.29 11.69 -7.22
CA THR A 53 -3.83 12.74 -8.08
C THR A 53 -3.07 12.70 -9.41
N VAL A 54 -3.72 12.16 -10.43
CA VAL A 54 -3.17 11.99 -11.79
C VAL A 54 -4.06 12.64 -12.83
N THR A 55 -3.46 13.05 -13.95
CA THR A 55 -4.20 13.55 -15.11
C THR A 55 -5.01 12.42 -15.79
N PRO A 56 -6.03 12.75 -16.61
CA PRO A 56 -6.77 11.74 -17.37
C PRO A 56 -5.88 10.85 -18.24
N ASP A 57 -4.88 11.42 -18.91
CA ASP A 57 -3.94 10.68 -19.76
C ASP A 57 -3.06 9.71 -18.96
N GLU A 58 -2.61 10.11 -17.76
CA GLU A 58 -1.85 9.24 -16.86
C GLU A 58 -2.73 8.12 -16.30
N LYS A 59 -3.99 8.44 -15.94
CA LYS A 59 -4.97 7.44 -15.50
C LYS A 59 -5.22 6.42 -16.59
N GLU A 60 -5.37 6.85 -17.84
CA GLU A 60 -5.56 5.95 -18.99
C GLU A 60 -4.34 5.05 -19.18
N LYS A 61 -3.12 5.61 -19.13
CA LYS A 61 -1.87 4.82 -19.21
C LYS A 61 -1.79 3.75 -18.12
N LEU A 62 -2.08 4.12 -16.86
CA LEU A 62 -2.09 3.17 -15.75
C LEU A 62 -3.14 2.07 -15.95
N THR A 63 -4.34 2.46 -16.37
CA THR A 63 -5.44 1.52 -16.64
C THR A 63 -5.08 0.53 -17.75
N ASN A 64 -4.46 1.00 -18.85
CA ASN A 64 -3.99 0.16 -19.95
C ASN A 64 -2.88 -0.82 -19.51
N LEU A 65 -2.14 -0.49 -18.45
CA LEU A 65 -1.14 -1.36 -17.83
C LEU A 65 -1.73 -2.29 -16.74
N GLY A 66 -3.04 -2.21 -16.48
CA GLY A 66 -3.70 -2.95 -15.40
C GLY A 66 -3.25 -2.49 -14.00
N LEU A 67 -2.94 -1.19 -13.87
CA LEU A 67 -2.51 -0.56 -12.63
C LEU A 67 -3.58 0.41 -12.12
N LEU A 68 -3.64 0.53 -10.80
CA LEU A 68 -4.41 1.54 -10.08
C LEU A 68 -3.57 2.81 -9.92
N PRO A 69 -4.18 4.00 -10.01
CA PRO A 69 -3.55 5.26 -9.57
C PRO A 69 -3.53 5.32 -8.03
N MET A 70 -2.95 4.31 -7.40
CA MET A 70 -2.88 4.17 -5.95
C MET A 70 -1.55 3.52 -5.58
N THR A 71 -0.97 3.93 -4.46
CA THR A 71 0.17 3.26 -3.84
C THR A 71 -0.10 3.04 -2.35
N LEU A 72 0.68 2.17 -1.72
CA LEU A 72 0.60 1.88 -0.30
C LEU A 72 1.86 2.40 0.39
N PHE A 73 1.68 3.01 1.55
CA PHE A 73 2.73 3.21 2.52
C PHE A 73 2.37 2.45 3.79
N ALA A 74 3.35 1.86 4.47
CA ALA A 74 3.17 1.31 5.80
C ALA A 74 4.34 1.70 6.70
N HIS A 75 4.01 2.18 7.89
CA HIS A 75 5.03 2.52 8.89
C HIS A 75 5.71 1.27 9.45
N GLU A 76 5.05 0.11 9.40
CA GLU A 76 5.56 -1.13 9.98
C GLU A 76 5.30 -2.34 9.07
N ILE A 77 6.39 -3.05 8.75
CA ILE A 77 6.37 -4.43 8.28
C ILE A 77 6.35 -5.34 9.51
N VAL A 78 5.35 -6.21 9.57
CA VAL A 78 5.26 -7.27 10.57
C VAL A 78 5.98 -8.52 10.10
N LEU A 79 5.81 -8.87 8.82
CA LEU A 79 6.40 -10.07 8.20
C LEU A 79 6.56 -9.84 6.70
N ASP A 80 7.73 -10.19 6.13
CA ASP A 80 7.91 -10.33 4.68
C ASP A 80 8.20 -11.79 4.34
N SER A 81 7.37 -12.39 3.49
CA SER A 81 7.46 -13.80 3.09
C SER A 81 8.76 -14.14 2.36
N LYS A 82 9.48 -13.13 1.87
CA LYS A 82 10.76 -13.30 1.16
C LYS A 82 11.97 -12.81 1.97
N GLY A 83 11.77 -12.29 3.19
CA GLY A 83 12.86 -11.80 4.04
C GLY A 83 13.67 -10.66 3.43
N ARG A 84 13.09 -9.88 2.52
CA ARG A 84 13.73 -8.68 1.92
C ARG A 84 13.80 -7.55 2.93
N PHE A 85 12.85 -7.51 3.86
CA PHE A 85 12.72 -6.51 4.90
C PHE A 85 12.68 -7.15 6.28
N GLN A 86 13.26 -6.45 7.26
CA GLN A 86 13.18 -6.85 8.66
C GLN A 86 11.87 -6.34 9.29
N PRO A 87 11.30 -7.06 10.27
CA PRO A 87 10.18 -6.56 11.04
C PRO A 87 10.49 -5.19 11.68
N GLY A 88 9.50 -4.30 11.72
CA GLY A 88 9.64 -2.93 12.22
C GLY A 88 10.14 -1.90 11.19
N MET A 89 10.60 -2.34 10.01
CA MET A 89 10.91 -1.41 8.92
C MET A 89 9.62 -0.86 8.29
N TRP A 90 9.70 0.34 7.71
CA TRP A 90 8.63 0.89 6.88
C TRP A 90 8.77 0.41 5.43
N VAL A 91 7.70 0.55 4.66
CA VAL A 91 7.74 0.29 3.21
C VAL A 91 6.80 1.21 2.46
N ARG A 92 7.22 1.60 1.26
CA ARG A 92 6.33 2.17 0.25
C ARG A 92 6.31 1.25 -0.96
N SER A 93 5.11 0.89 -1.39
CA SER A 93 4.94 0.12 -2.61
C SER A 93 5.18 0.96 -3.87
N ASN A 94 5.13 0.28 -5.01
CA ASN A 94 4.86 0.91 -6.30
C ASN A 94 3.33 0.97 -6.54
N PHE A 95 2.89 1.34 -7.74
CA PHE A 95 1.49 1.30 -8.13
C PHE A 95 0.81 -0.04 -7.81
N GLY A 96 -0.40 0.06 -7.28
CA GLY A 96 -1.29 -1.07 -7.07
C GLY A 96 -1.75 -1.68 -8.39
N LYS A 97 -2.11 -2.95 -8.36
CA LYS A 97 -2.82 -3.68 -9.41
C LYS A 97 -4.27 -3.90 -9.02
N SER A 98 -4.50 -4.24 -7.76
CA SER A 98 -5.82 -4.45 -7.20
C SER A 98 -5.82 -4.14 -5.70
N PHE A 99 -6.99 -3.82 -5.18
CA PHE A 99 -7.26 -3.76 -3.75
C PHE A 99 -8.49 -4.63 -3.49
N THR A 100 -8.30 -5.73 -2.75
CA THR A 100 -9.27 -6.83 -2.68
C THR A 100 -9.61 -7.11 -1.22
N GLU A 101 -10.86 -7.50 -0.98
CA GLU A 101 -11.37 -7.89 0.35
C GLU A 101 -11.17 -6.81 1.44
N GLY A 102 -10.95 -5.55 1.05
CA GLY A 102 -10.65 -4.44 1.96
C GLY A 102 -9.34 -4.55 2.74
N CYS A 103 -8.54 -5.61 2.53
CA CYS A 103 -7.37 -5.89 3.36
C CYS A 103 -6.15 -6.43 2.59
N ILE A 104 -6.25 -6.58 1.26
CA ILE A 104 -5.15 -7.03 0.42
C ILE A 104 -4.87 -6.01 -0.68
N PHE A 105 -3.73 -5.33 -0.61
CA PHE A 105 -3.26 -4.43 -1.65
C PHE A 105 -2.21 -5.12 -2.53
N GLU A 106 -2.58 -5.46 -3.77
CA GLU A 106 -1.72 -6.19 -4.69
C GLU A 106 -0.86 -5.23 -5.50
N THR A 107 0.44 -5.51 -5.61
CA THR A 107 1.31 -4.96 -6.65
C THR A 107 1.75 -6.05 -7.63
N LYS A 108 2.54 -5.69 -8.65
CA LYS A 108 3.09 -6.66 -9.61
C LYS A 108 3.68 -7.90 -8.93
N ASN A 109 4.54 -7.70 -7.93
CA ASN A 109 5.33 -8.79 -7.34
C ASN A 109 4.94 -9.15 -5.90
N THR A 110 4.23 -8.27 -5.19
CA THR A 110 3.97 -8.44 -3.74
C THR A 110 2.52 -8.11 -3.41
N ALA A 111 1.86 -8.95 -2.60
CA ALA A 111 0.60 -8.63 -1.95
C ALA A 111 0.87 -8.07 -0.54
N TYR A 112 0.35 -6.89 -0.24
CA TYR A 112 0.46 -6.28 1.08
C TYR A 112 -0.82 -6.57 1.87
N LEU A 113 -0.65 -7.15 3.05
CA LEU A 113 -1.69 -7.66 3.92
C LEU A 113 -1.88 -6.70 5.07
N LEU A 114 -3.03 -6.03 5.07
CA LEU A 114 -3.30 -4.85 5.86
C LEU A 114 -3.91 -5.25 7.21
N LEU A 115 -3.11 -5.29 8.28
CA LEU A 115 -3.60 -5.57 9.63
C LEU A 115 -4.13 -4.32 10.31
N ALA A 116 -5.25 -4.50 11.02
CA ALA A 116 -6.00 -3.44 11.70
C ALA A 116 -6.43 -2.30 10.76
N ALA A 117 -7.24 -1.37 11.26
CA ALA A 117 -7.58 -0.15 10.54
C ALA A 117 -6.34 0.66 10.14
N GLY A 118 -6.42 1.28 8.97
CA GLY A 118 -5.43 2.20 8.44
C GLY A 118 -6.09 3.49 7.94
N GLN A 119 -5.38 4.20 7.07
CA GLN A 119 -5.86 5.46 6.52
C GLN A 119 -5.90 5.44 5.00
N ARG A 120 -6.76 6.27 4.42
CA ARG A 120 -6.77 6.60 3.00
C ARG A 120 -6.62 8.10 2.81
N LYS A 121 -5.72 8.48 1.91
CA LYS A 121 -5.34 9.87 1.66
C LYS A 121 -5.10 10.10 0.18
N GLU A 122 -5.22 11.34 -0.25
CA GLU A 122 -4.85 11.76 -1.60
C GLU A 122 -3.48 12.45 -1.59
N ALA A 123 -2.67 12.19 -2.61
CA ALA A 123 -1.42 12.90 -2.82
C ALA A 123 -1.02 12.96 -4.29
N SER A 124 -0.19 13.95 -4.63
CA SER A 124 0.46 13.97 -5.94
C SER A 124 1.45 12.81 -6.08
N LEU A 125 1.72 12.41 -7.32
CA LEU A 125 2.79 11.45 -7.65
C LEU A 125 4.12 11.86 -7.01
N ALA A 126 4.48 13.14 -7.11
CA ALA A 126 5.74 13.62 -6.56
C ALA A 126 5.81 13.45 -5.03
N ALA A 127 4.72 13.75 -4.30
CA ALA A 127 4.69 13.62 -2.85
C ALA A 127 4.71 12.14 -2.41
N ALA A 128 3.86 11.30 -3.01
CA ALA A 128 3.81 9.87 -2.72
C ALA A 128 5.15 9.17 -3.06
N PHE A 129 5.81 9.61 -4.14
CA PHE A 129 7.07 9.04 -4.59
C PHE A 129 8.35 9.74 -4.08
N SER A 130 8.21 10.73 -3.18
CA SER A 130 9.33 11.56 -2.68
C SER A 130 10.36 10.80 -1.85
N MET A 131 9.95 9.71 -1.19
CA MET A 131 10.86 8.82 -0.44
C MET A 131 11.43 7.74 -1.37
N SER A 132 12.64 7.27 -1.13
CA SER A 132 13.16 6.09 -1.83
C SER A 132 12.27 4.89 -1.51
N ALA A 133 11.97 4.02 -2.48
CA ALA A 133 11.42 2.71 -2.12
C ALA A 133 12.46 1.99 -1.26
N GLY A 134 12.04 1.42 -0.12
CA GLY A 134 12.87 0.50 0.65
C GLY A 134 13.25 -0.72 -0.17
#